data_AF-A0AAD6ZK59-F1
#
_entry.id   AF-A0AAD6ZK59-F1
#
_cell.length_a   1.000
_cell.length_b   1.000
_cell.length_c   1.000
_cell.angle_alpha   90.00
_cell.angle_beta   90.00
_cell.angle_gamma   90.00
#
_symmetry.space_group_name_H-M   'P 1'
#
loop_
_entity.id
_entity.type
_entity.pdbx_description
1 polymer ?
#
loop_
_entity_poly.entity_id
_entity_poly.type
_entity_poly.pdbx_seq_one_letter_code
_entity_poly.pdbx_strand_id
1 'polypeptide(L)'
;MFLSAVLVSLSLSLAIRAQEPGQTDIFQSALGNDPSLIKCLSAASNTDGAAVVLGDCASANAQWTVPKGAGNAGTLQIFGNKCLDVTNGATTNGNKLQIWTCATANTNQLFVPNGLAANGNGGTVQWSGTNKCLDTTDGILADGTPIQIWDCDSTNRNQQWSPQGVSVPKFFTIAPKSATSLCVAASSAVLNASVVLAPCTSNSGSAAFPLQHWQDPSAVGHLMIPTPTQQLCVAPLGSTAASGTKLVLQVCDAQSNAQRWGHHTGNIVSALTAHDCLDLTDGKAVAGTPLQIWGCGFFGGVDNTNQDWVVSDTF
;
A
#
# COMPACT_ATOMS: atom_id res chain seq x y z
N MET A 1 -32.05 42.63 -16.87
CA MET A 1 -31.28 41.41 -17.19
C MET A 1 -29.82 41.66 -16.84
N PHE A 2 -29.37 41.25 -15.65
CA PHE A 2 -27.94 41.17 -15.34
C PHE A 2 -27.64 39.69 -15.08
N LEU A 3 -26.78 39.12 -15.92
CA LEU A 3 -26.35 37.73 -15.87
C LEU A 3 -25.09 37.69 -14.99
N SER A 4 -25.21 37.24 -13.74
CA SER A 4 -24.04 36.99 -12.89
C SER A 4 -23.43 35.63 -13.25
N ALA A 5 -22.25 35.65 -13.88
CA ALA A 5 -21.42 34.47 -14.05
C ALA A 5 -20.75 34.12 -12.72
N VAL A 6 -21.06 32.94 -12.18
CA VAL A 6 -20.35 32.38 -11.03
C VAL A 6 -19.08 31.72 -11.58
N LEU A 7 -17.92 32.35 -11.36
CA LEU A 7 -16.63 31.67 -11.52
C LEU A 7 -16.47 30.66 -10.38
N VAL A 8 -16.45 29.37 -10.72
CA VAL A 8 -16.00 28.32 -9.80
C VAL A 8 -14.48 28.25 -9.92
N SER A 9 -13.75 28.75 -8.92
CA SER A 9 -12.30 28.58 -8.84
C SER A 9 -11.98 27.11 -8.50
N LEU A 10 -11.36 26.39 -9.43
CA LEU A 10 -10.77 25.08 -9.16
C LEU A 10 -9.53 25.30 -8.28
N SER A 11 -9.70 25.15 -6.97
CA SER A 11 -8.56 25.00 -6.06
C SER A 11 -7.98 23.60 -6.26
N LEU A 12 -6.80 23.51 -6.87
CA LEU A 12 -6.01 22.27 -6.88
C LEU A 12 -5.46 22.08 -5.47
N SER A 13 -6.22 21.41 -4.62
CA SER A 13 -5.74 21.02 -3.30
C SER A 13 -4.62 19.99 -3.48
N LEU A 14 -3.35 20.38 -3.26
CA LEU A 14 -2.35 19.41 -2.85
C LEU A 14 -2.81 18.89 -1.48
N ALA A 15 -3.54 17.78 -1.47
CA ALA A 15 -3.82 17.07 -0.24
C ALA A 15 -2.50 16.46 0.26
N ILE A 16 -1.72 17.24 1.00
CA ILE A 16 -0.79 16.69 1.99
C ILE A 16 -1.71 15.93 2.95
N ARG A 17 -1.66 14.59 2.93
CA ARG A 17 -2.39 13.79 3.91
C ARG A 17 -1.95 14.25 5.29
N ALA A 18 -2.85 14.86 6.06
CA ALA A 18 -2.68 14.93 7.49
C ALA A 18 -2.81 13.50 8.01
N GLN A 19 -1.80 13.01 8.71
CA GLN A 19 -1.77 11.66 9.27
C GLN A 19 -2.92 11.49 10.28
N GLU A 20 -3.76 10.46 10.11
CA GLU A 20 -4.92 10.26 10.96
C GLU A 20 -4.50 9.81 12.38
N PRO A 21 -5.13 10.34 13.43
CA PRO A 21 -4.90 9.93 14.80
C PRO A 21 -4.96 8.42 15.09
N GLY A 22 -3.82 7.80 15.45
CA GLY A 22 -3.77 6.37 15.83
C GLY A 22 -3.59 5.41 14.66
N GLN A 23 -3.15 5.92 13.51
CA GLN A 23 -2.78 5.12 12.36
C GLN A 23 -1.52 4.30 12.64
N THR A 24 -1.58 3.01 12.31
CA THR A 24 -0.40 2.15 12.25
C THR A 24 0.36 2.47 10.96
N ASP A 25 1.67 2.63 11.09
CA ASP A 25 2.61 3.01 10.05
C ASP A 25 3.77 2.02 9.97
N ILE A 26 4.31 1.87 8.76
CA ILE A 26 5.55 1.14 8.54
C ILE A 26 6.63 2.16 8.17
N PHE A 27 7.67 2.24 8.99
CA PHE A 27 8.83 3.11 8.73
C PHE A 27 9.81 2.37 7.83
N GLN A 28 9.77 2.67 6.54
CA GLN A 28 10.71 2.15 5.54
C GLN A 28 12.02 2.92 5.59
N SER A 29 13.15 2.23 5.48
CA SER A 29 14.46 2.87 5.27
C SER A 29 14.50 3.46 3.85
N ALA A 30 14.77 4.75 3.70
CA ALA A 30 14.84 5.43 2.41
C ALA A 30 16.25 5.35 1.75
N LEU A 31 16.98 4.28 2.04
CA LEU A 31 18.36 4.08 1.59
C LEU A 31 18.47 3.46 0.18
N GLY A 32 17.38 2.93 -0.37
CA GLY A 32 17.35 2.30 -1.69
C GLY A 32 16.18 2.79 -2.54
N ASN A 33 16.44 3.09 -3.82
CA ASN A 33 15.41 3.37 -4.83
C ASN A 33 14.83 2.08 -5.44
N ASP A 34 15.26 0.91 -4.94
CA ASP A 34 14.82 -0.40 -5.39
C ASP A 34 13.76 -0.95 -4.42
N PRO A 35 12.49 -1.10 -4.86
CA PRO A 35 11.42 -1.66 -4.05
C PRO A 35 11.72 -3.06 -3.47
N SER A 36 12.60 -3.84 -4.12
CA SER A 36 12.99 -5.18 -3.67
C SER A 36 13.98 -5.19 -2.50
N LEU A 37 14.59 -4.04 -2.19
CA LEU A 37 15.57 -3.85 -1.13
C LEU A 37 15.03 -3.03 0.04
N ILE A 38 13.74 -2.69 0.04
CA ILE A 38 13.11 -1.94 1.13
C ILE A 38 13.11 -2.80 2.40
N LYS A 39 13.74 -2.26 3.44
CA LYS A 39 13.71 -2.81 4.80
C LYS A 39 12.99 -1.85 5.73
N CYS A 40 12.42 -2.39 6.79
CA CYS A 40 11.57 -1.64 7.70
C CYS A 40 12.09 -1.65 9.13
N LEU A 41 11.89 -0.53 9.82
CA LEU A 41 12.11 -0.40 11.25
C LEU A 41 11.32 -1.50 11.97
N SER A 42 12.00 -2.41 12.64
CA SER A 42 11.40 -3.61 13.20
C SER A 42 11.89 -3.87 14.62
N ALA A 43 11.04 -4.38 15.49
CA ALA A 43 11.46 -4.95 16.76
C ALA A 43 11.94 -6.40 16.57
N ALA A 44 13.08 -6.78 17.15
CA ALA A 44 13.58 -8.15 17.05
C ALA A 44 12.65 -9.19 17.70
N SER A 45 11.96 -8.81 18.79
CA SER A 45 10.97 -9.62 19.51
C SER A 45 10.03 -8.72 20.31
N ASN A 46 8.95 -9.28 20.88
CA ASN A 46 8.04 -8.58 21.79
C ASN A 46 8.46 -8.74 23.27
N THR A 47 9.69 -8.33 23.59
CA THR A 47 10.23 -8.35 24.96
C THR A 47 10.90 -7.01 25.27
N ASP A 48 10.80 -6.54 26.51
CA ASP A 48 11.52 -5.33 26.91
C ASP A 48 13.03 -5.52 26.71
N GLY A 49 13.66 -4.52 26.10
CA GLY A 49 15.07 -4.55 25.72
C GLY A 49 15.34 -5.24 24.38
N ALA A 50 14.32 -5.70 23.66
CA ALA A 50 14.52 -6.21 22.31
C ALA A 50 15.06 -5.11 21.39
N ALA A 51 16.09 -5.44 20.63
CA ALA A 51 16.73 -4.50 19.71
C ALA A 51 15.75 -4.04 18.62
N VAL A 52 15.89 -2.78 18.21
CA VAL A 52 15.25 -2.26 17.01
C VAL A 52 16.23 -2.37 15.85
N VAL A 53 15.79 -3.01 14.77
CA VAL A 53 16.62 -3.44 13.64
C VAL A 53 15.92 -3.15 12.32
N LEU A 54 16.62 -3.32 11.20
CA LEU A 54 16.01 -3.50 9.90
C LEU A 54 15.45 -4.91 9.74
N GLY A 55 14.27 -5.04 9.15
CA GLY A 55 13.60 -6.33 8.92
C GLY A 55 12.55 -6.29 7.81
N ASP A 56 11.81 -7.38 7.68
CA ASP A 56 10.72 -7.53 6.72
C ASP A 56 9.53 -6.59 7.05
N CYS A 57 9.15 -5.77 6.08
CA CYS A 57 8.06 -4.81 6.16
C CYS A 57 6.68 -5.45 6.33
N ALA A 58 6.48 -6.70 5.89
CA ALA A 58 5.22 -7.42 6.04
C ALA A 58 5.03 -7.99 7.47
N SER A 59 6.07 -7.95 8.30
CA SER A 59 6.03 -8.51 9.65
C SER A 59 5.19 -7.65 10.60
N ALA A 60 4.50 -8.31 11.54
CA ALA A 60 3.90 -7.64 12.69
C ALA A 60 4.92 -6.87 13.53
N ASN A 61 6.20 -7.25 13.45
CA ASN A 61 7.30 -6.58 14.13
C ASN A 61 7.69 -5.22 13.50
N ALA A 62 7.13 -4.86 12.34
CA ALA A 62 7.37 -3.60 11.65
C ALA A 62 6.18 -2.62 11.73
N GLN A 63 5.15 -2.95 12.50
CA GLN A 63 3.88 -2.21 12.58
C GLN A 63 3.92 -1.21 13.74
N TRP A 64 4.21 0.06 13.45
CA TRP A 64 4.38 1.11 14.45
C TRP A 64 3.22 2.10 14.46
N THR A 65 2.56 2.29 15.59
CA THR A 65 1.55 3.35 15.73
C THR A 65 2.21 4.67 16.10
N VAL A 66 1.98 5.70 15.30
CA VAL A 66 2.48 7.06 15.56
C VAL A 66 1.42 7.85 16.33
N PRO A 67 1.77 8.58 17.41
CA PRO A 67 0.81 9.39 18.15
C PRO A 67 0.25 10.52 17.32
N LYS A 68 -0.94 10.99 17.73
CA LYS A 68 -1.70 12.05 17.06
C LYS A 68 -0.85 13.31 16.85
N GLY A 69 -0.68 13.70 15.58
CA GLY A 69 -0.09 14.98 15.16
C GLY A 69 1.39 14.88 14.76
N ALA A 70 1.65 14.62 13.47
CA ALA A 70 2.98 14.72 12.88
C ALA A 70 3.61 16.09 13.20
N GLY A 71 4.89 16.11 13.60
CA GLY A 71 5.60 17.31 14.05
C GLY A 71 5.56 17.59 15.55
N ASN A 72 4.78 16.83 16.34
CA ASN A 72 4.82 16.88 17.80
C ASN A 72 5.58 15.68 18.38
N ALA A 73 6.17 15.87 19.56
CA ALA A 73 6.82 14.80 20.29
C ALA A 73 5.82 13.77 20.81
N GLY A 74 6.10 12.48 20.58
CA GLY A 74 5.27 11.40 21.08
C GLY A 74 5.96 10.03 21.01
N THR A 75 5.30 9.02 21.57
CA THR A 75 5.76 7.63 21.57
C THR A 75 5.45 6.87 20.29
N LEU A 76 6.45 6.38 19.55
CA LEU A 76 6.21 5.39 18.49
C LEU A 76 5.92 4.04 19.16
N GLN A 77 4.71 3.53 19.01
CA GLN A 77 4.24 2.34 19.72
C GLN A 77 4.26 1.10 18.84
N ILE A 78 4.49 -0.07 19.42
CA ILE A 78 4.43 -1.37 18.76
C ILE A 78 3.87 -2.43 19.72
N PHE A 79 3.27 -3.48 19.19
CA PHE A 79 2.64 -4.57 19.95
C PHE A 79 1.59 -4.09 20.99
N GLY A 80 1.01 -2.91 20.78
CA GLY A 80 -0.05 -2.32 21.62
C GLY A 80 0.41 -1.69 22.94
N ASN A 81 1.59 -2.03 23.48
CA ASN A 81 2.07 -1.48 24.76
C ASN A 81 3.59 -1.25 24.85
N LYS A 82 4.33 -1.45 23.76
CA LYS A 82 5.77 -1.19 23.69
C LYS A 82 6.01 0.08 22.91
N CYS A 83 7.08 0.77 23.26
CA CYS A 83 7.49 2.04 22.70
C CYS A 83 8.92 1.93 22.20
N LEU A 84 9.23 2.62 21.10
CA LEU A 84 10.60 2.89 20.70
C LEU A 84 11.31 3.60 21.85
N ASP A 85 12.54 3.19 22.16
CA ASP A 85 13.25 3.61 23.35
C ASP A 85 14.75 3.76 23.05
N VAL A 86 15.32 4.91 23.42
CA VAL A 86 16.78 5.09 23.43
C VAL A 86 17.36 4.35 24.62
N THR A 87 18.14 3.29 24.36
CA THR A 87 18.67 2.42 25.42
C THR A 87 19.39 3.22 26.50
N ASN A 88 18.91 3.09 27.74
CA ASN A 88 19.38 3.80 28.93
C ASN A 88 19.38 5.35 28.83
N GLY A 89 18.74 5.94 27.82
CA GLY A 89 18.79 7.38 27.56
C GLY A 89 20.19 7.90 27.25
N ALA A 90 21.12 7.03 26.82
CA ALA A 90 22.48 7.46 26.50
C ALA A 90 22.51 8.28 25.20
N THR A 91 23.19 9.43 25.24
CA THR A 91 23.18 10.46 24.18
C THR A 91 24.34 10.35 23.20
N THR A 92 25.25 9.39 23.38
CA THR A 92 26.41 9.19 22.50
C THR A 92 25.96 8.67 21.13
N ASN A 93 26.53 9.21 20.06
CA ASN A 93 26.34 8.68 18.71
C ASN A 93 26.69 7.18 18.68
N GLY A 94 25.82 6.41 18.04
CA GLY A 94 25.95 4.96 17.95
C GLY A 94 25.24 4.18 19.06
N ASN A 95 24.67 4.85 20.07
CA ASN A 95 23.81 4.18 21.04
C ASN A 95 22.61 3.55 20.34
N LYS A 96 22.31 2.28 20.67
CA LYS A 96 21.29 1.49 19.97
C LYS A 96 19.90 1.74 20.50
N LEU A 97 18.92 1.60 19.61
CA LEU A 97 17.51 1.63 19.98
C LEU A 97 17.02 0.25 20.39
N GLN A 98 16.06 0.26 21.30
CA GLN A 98 15.35 -0.91 21.77
C GLN A 98 13.85 -0.61 21.79
N ILE A 99 13.05 -1.63 22.07
CA ILE A 99 11.69 -1.42 22.55
C ILE A 99 11.62 -1.62 24.06
N TRP A 100 10.73 -0.87 24.69
CA TRP A 100 10.44 -1.02 26.11
C TRP A 100 8.97 -0.76 26.38
N THR A 101 8.44 -1.28 27.49
CA THR A 101 7.09 -0.94 27.94
C THR A 101 6.90 0.58 27.94
N CYS A 102 5.83 1.04 27.30
CA CYS A 102 5.50 2.45 27.24
C CYS A 102 5.30 3.03 28.64
N ALA A 103 6.00 4.12 28.94
CA ALA A 103 5.91 4.81 30.23
C ALA A 103 5.51 6.28 30.03
N THR A 104 4.67 6.79 30.93
CA THR A 104 4.30 8.21 30.93
C THR A 104 5.52 9.05 31.34
N ALA A 105 5.69 10.21 30.70
CA ALA A 105 6.81 11.14 30.95
C ALA A 105 8.23 10.56 30.77
N ASN A 106 8.39 9.41 30.11
CA ASN A 106 9.71 8.88 29.78
C ASN A 106 10.26 9.56 28.52
N THR A 107 11.23 10.47 28.71
CA THR A 107 11.86 11.21 27.61
C THR A 107 12.62 10.32 26.63
N ASN A 108 13.05 9.12 27.03
CA ASN A 108 13.76 8.18 26.14
C ASN A 108 12.83 7.62 25.04
N GLN A 109 11.52 7.77 25.22
CA GLN A 109 10.48 7.22 24.34
C GLN A 109 9.77 8.31 23.52
N LEU A 110 10.23 9.56 23.57
CA LEU A 110 9.60 10.67 22.86
C LEU A 110 10.37 10.99 21.58
N PHE A 111 9.71 10.87 20.44
CA PHE A 111 10.31 11.16 19.13
C PHE A 111 9.44 12.14 18.34
N VAL A 112 10.09 12.87 17.44
CA VAL A 112 9.48 13.84 16.55
C VAL A 112 9.72 13.40 15.10
N PRO A 113 8.69 12.88 14.43
CA PRO A 113 8.63 12.74 12.98
C PRO A 113 8.78 14.10 12.28
N ASN A 114 9.88 14.31 11.54
CA ASN A 114 10.15 15.56 10.80
C ASN A 114 10.21 15.30 9.30
N GLY A 115 9.35 15.98 8.52
CA GLY A 115 9.40 15.92 7.05
C GLY A 115 9.03 14.55 6.46
N LEU A 116 8.36 13.68 7.24
CA LEU A 116 7.92 12.38 6.79
C LEU A 116 6.85 12.49 5.70
N ALA A 117 7.23 12.44 4.43
CA ALA A 117 6.30 12.43 3.30
C ALA A 117 6.14 11.02 2.73
N ALA A 118 4.91 10.63 2.43
CA ALA A 118 4.57 9.35 1.80
C ALA A 118 5.01 9.24 0.33
N ASN A 119 5.60 10.31 -0.25
CA ASN A 119 5.96 10.44 -1.66
C ASN A 119 7.41 10.04 -1.99
N GLY A 120 8.09 9.30 -1.10
CA GLY A 120 9.43 8.75 -1.36
C GLY A 120 10.61 9.68 -1.06
N ASN A 121 10.38 10.93 -0.65
CA ASN A 121 11.48 11.85 -0.29
C ASN A 121 12.04 11.65 1.13
N GLY A 122 11.40 10.81 1.96
CA GLY A 122 11.84 10.50 3.32
C GLY A 122 11.89 11.72 4.25
N GLY A 123 11.97 11.45 5.55
CA GLY A 123 12.27 12.48 6.54
C GLY A 123 12.94 11.84 7.76
N THR A 124 13.35 12.66 8.72
CA THR A 124 14.06 12.18 9.91
C THR A 124 13.10 11.88 11.05
N VAL A 125 13.39 10.86 11.86
CA VAL A 125 12.74 10.65 13.16
C VAL A 125 13.72 11.08 14.25
N GLN A 126 13.44 12.22 14.87
CA GLN A 126 14.33 12.83 15.86
C GLN A 126 13.96 12.39 17.28
N TRP A 127 14.94 12.10 18.13
CA TRP A 127 14.73 11.95 19.56
C TRP A 127 14.44 13.31 20.19
N SER A 128 13.24 13.46 20.75
CA SER A 128 12.67 14.75 21.17
C SER A 128 13.58 15.49 22.15
N GLY A 129 13.75 16.80 21.94
CA GLY A 129 14.60 17.65 22.79
C GLY A 129 16.10 17.48 22.56
N THR A 130 16.53 16.72 21.55
CA THR A 130 17.95 16.49 21.23
C THR A 130 18.24 16.72 19.74
N ASN A 131 19.51 16.82 19.34
CA ASN A 131 19.92 16.80 17.92
C ASN A 131 20.25 15.38 17.43
N LYS A 132 19.50 14.38 17.88
CA LYS A 132 19.76 12.97 17.55
C LYS A 132 18.62 12.39 16.74
N CYS A 133 18.93 11.67 15.67
CA CYS A 133 17.98 11.07 14.74
C CYS A 133 18.20 9.56 14.66
N LEU A 134 17.12 8.83 14.34
CA LEU A 134 17.20 7.42 13.98
C LEU A 134 18.12 7.24 12.77
N ASP A 135 19.08 6.34 12.90
CA ASP A 135 20.13 6.11 11.92
C ASP A 135 20.30 4.60 11.70
N THR A 136 20.33 4.20 10.44
CA THR A 136 20.70 2.83 10.05
C THR A 136 22.19 2.66 10.24
N THR A 137 22.59 1.78 11.17
CA THR A 137 24.01 1.58 11.51
C THR A 137 24.84 1.29 10.26
N ASP A 138 25.83 2.16 10.02
CA ASP A 138 26.77 2.10 8.89
C ASP A 138 26.12 2.09 7.50
N GLY A 139 24.82 2.41 7.40
CA GLY A 139 24.04 2.36 6.16
C GLY A 139 23.83 0.94 5.61
N ILE A 140 24.02 -0.10 6.43
CA ILE A 140 23.93 -1.49 5.99
C ILE A 140 22.46 -1.93 5.86
N LEU A 141 22.04 -2.22 4.63
CA LEU A 141 20.69 -2.70 4.31
C LEU A 141 20.55 -4.23 4.38
N ALA A 142 20.74 -4.79 5.57
CA ALA A 142 20.55 -6.21 5.84
C ALA A 142 19.53 -6.43 6.97
N ASP A 143 18.85 -7.57 6.95
CA ASP A 143 17.99 -7.95 8.07
C ASP A 143 18.82 -8.12 9.34
N GLY A 144 18.32 -7.57 10.45
CA GLY A 144 19.02 -7.54 11.72
C GLY A 144 20.02 -6.40 11.87
N THR A 145 20.24 -5.54 10.87
CA THR A 145 21.06 -4.33 11.05
C THR A 145 20.46 -3.49 12.20
N PRO A 146 21.21 -3.20 13.28
CA PRO A 146 20.69 -2.41 14.39
C PRO A 146 20.40 -0.96 14.00
N ILE A 147 19.35 -0.38 14.58
CA ILE A 147 19.12 1.05 14.51
C ILE A 147 19.79 1.73 15.70
N GLN A 148 20.40 2.87 15.42
CA GLN A 148 21.11 3.68 16.40
C GLN A 148 20.58 5.11 16.39
N ILE A 149 21.01 5.89 17.38
CA ILE A 149 20.92 7.34 17.30
C ILE A 149 22.23 7.91 16.76
N TRP A 150 22.12 8.94 15.94
CA TRP A 150 23.26 9.72 15.46
C TRP A 150 22.90 11.19 15.36
N ASP A 151 23.89 12.08 15.27
CA ASP A 151 23.63 13.49 14.99
C ASP A 151 22.78 13.64 13.73
N CYS A 152 21.70 14.43 13.84
CA CYS A 152 20.78 14.65 12.73
C CYS A 152 21.48 15.34 11.56
N ASP A 153 21.35 14.75 10.37
CA ASP A 153 21.76 15.30 9.09
C ASP A 153 20.69 14.96 8.05
N SER A 154 19.96 15.98 7.60
CA SER A 154 18.87 15.81 6.61
C SER A 154 19.35 15.38 5.23
N THR A 155 20.65 15.41 4.96
CA THR A 155 21.27 14.90 3.73
C THR A 155 21.80 13.48 3.87
N ASN A 156 21.93 12.98 5.10
CA ASN A 156 22.36 11.62 5.37
C ASN A 156 21.21 10.64 5.09
N ARG A 157 21.39 9.81 4.05
CA ARG A 157 20.39 8.82 3.63
C ARG A 157 20.12 7.76 4.71
N ASN A 158 21.07 7.51 5.61
CA ASN A 158 20.91 6.52 6.70
C ASN A 158 19.85 6.95 7.72
N GLN A 159 19.48 8.23 7.71
CA GLN A 159 18.53 8.84 8.64
C GLN A 159 17.21 9.20 7.97
N GLN A 160 17.04 8.82 6.71
CA GLN A 160 15.81 9.08 5.96
C GLN A 160 14.87 7.89 6.12
N TRP A 161 13.68 8.19 6.63
CA TRP A 161 12.61 7.24 6.88
C TRP A 161 11.37 7.71 6.14
N SER A 162 10.69 6.80 5.46
CA SER A 162 9.37 7.09 4.90
C SER A 162 8.36 6.26 5.67
N PRO A 163 7.45 6.89 6.46
CA PRO A 163 6.29 6.17 6.92
C PRO A 163 5.43 5.97 5.69
N GLN A 164 5.42 4.75 5.20
CA GLN A 164 4.28 4.31 4.44
C GLN A 164 3.25 4.01 5.50
N GLY A 165 2.40 5.00 5.80
CA GLY A 165 1.33 4.76 6.76
C GLY A 165 0.54 3.59 6.23
N VAL A 166 0.50 2.48 6.97
CA VAL A 166 0.50 1.12 6.39
C VAL A 166 -0.40 1.14 5.18
N SER A 167 0.17 1.27 3.98
CA SER A 167 -0.48 0.66 2.84
C SER A 167 -0.22 -0.81 3.11
N VAL A 168 -1.06 -1.38 3.98
CA VAL A 168 -1.56 -2.72 3.74
C VAL A 168 -1.92 -2.56 2.29
N PRO A 169 -1.26 -3.25 1.35
CA PRO A 169 -1.60 -3.05 -0.04
C PRO A 169 -3.11 -3.27 -0.08
N LYS A 170 -3.84 -2.17 -0.33
CA LYS A 170 -5.26 -2.11 0.04
C LYS A 170 -5.90 -3.15 -0.84
N PHE A 171 -6.23 -4.27 -0.21
CA PHE A 171 -6.86 -5.32 -0.93
C PHE A 171 -8.28 -4.86 -1.14
N PHE A 172 -8.76 -5.05 -2.34
CA PHE A 172 -10.17 -4.87 -2.64
C PHE A 172 -10.66 -6.07 -3.41
N THR A 173 -11.92 -6.40 -3.17
CA THR A 173 -12.65 -7.36 -4.00
C THR A 173 -13.43 -6.59 -5.06
N ILE A 174 -13.54 -7.18 -6.24
CA ILE A 174 -14.45 -6.72 -7.28
C ILE A 174 -15.55 -7.78 -7.41
N ALA A 175 -16.81 -7.37 -7.29
CA ALA A 175 -17.96 -8.24 -7.48
C ALA A 175 -18.92 -7.64 -8.51
N PRO A 176 -19.59 -8.44 -9.35
CA PRO A 176 -20.65 -7.90 -10.20
C PRO A 176 -21.83 -7.47 -9.31
N LYS A 177 -22.43 -6.31 -9.60
CA LYS A 177 -23.62 -5.84 -8.86
C LYS A 177 -24.78 -6.83 -8.92
N SER A 178 -24.86 -7.60 -10.00
CA SER A 178 -25.89 -8.63 -10.23
C SER A 178 -25.67 -9.92 -9.43
N ALA A 179 -24.48 -10.17 -8.89
CA ALA A 179 -24.17 -11.36 -8.09
C ALA A 179 -23.03 -11.10 -7.09
N THR A 180 -23.33 -10.36 -6.02
CA THR A 180 -22.35 -9.91 -5.02
C THR A 180 -21.73 -11.03 -4.16
N SER A 181 -22.23 -12.26 -4.25
CA SER A 181 -21.61 -13.45 -3.64
C SER A 181 -20.46 -14.04 -4.46
N LEU A 182 -20.24 -13.54 -5.68
CA LEU A 182 -19.15 -13.90 -6.56
C LEU A 182 -18.16 -12.75 -6.68
N CYS A 183 -16.88 -13.08 -6.71
CA CYS A 183 -15.78 -12.15 -6.80
C CYS A 183 -14.96 -12.44 -8.07
N VAL A 184 -14.44 -11.38 -8.69
CA VAL A 184 -13.42 -11.49 -9.74
C VAL A 184 -12.17 -12.11 -9.12
N ALA A 185 -11.72 -13.20 -9.70
CA ALA A 185 -10.62 -14.01 -9.21
C ALA A 185 -9.70 -14.44 -10.36
N ALA A 186 -8.40 -14.55 -10.10
CA ALA A 186 -7.55 -15.37 -10.93
C ALA A 186 -7.85 -16.86 -10.66
N SER A 187 -7.86 -17.67 -11.72
CA SER A 187 -8.02 -19.13 -11.60
C SER A 187 -6.85 -19.80 -10.87
N SER A 188 -5.67 -19.18 -10.89
CA SER A 188 -4.46 -19.58 -10.17
C SER A 188 -3.42 -18.44 -10.18
N ALA A 189 -2.40 -18.52 -9.32
CA ALA A 189 -1.32 -17.52 -9.22
C ALA A 189 -0.16 -17.77 -10.20
N VAL A 190 -0.45 -18.13 -11.45
CA VAL A 190 0.58 -18.40 -12.49
C VAL A 190 0.37 -17.53 -13.72
N LEU A 191 1.43 -17.36 -14.51
CA LEU A 191 1.39 -16.62 -15.76
C LEU A 191 0.35 -17.23 -16.72
N ASN A 192 -0.41 -16.39 -17.41
CA ASN A 192 -1.51 -16.74 -18.32
C ASN A 192 -2.74 -17.39 -17.65
N ALA A 193 -2.83 -17.44 -16.32
CA ALA A 193 -4.04 -17.88 -15.64
C ALA A 193 -5.23 -16.99 -16.02
N SER A 194 -6.37 -17.59 -16.35
CA SER A 194 -7.61 -16.87 -16.68
C SER A 194 -8.14 -16.10 -15.47
N VAL A 195 -8.72 -14.92 -15.72
CA VAL A 195 -9.52 -14.18 -14.75
C VAL A 195 -10.98 -14.58 -14.90
N VAL A 196 -11.61 -15.02 -13.82
CA VAL A 196 -12.95 -15.62 -13.78
C VAL A 196 -13.77 -15.08 -12.59
N LEU A 197 -15.06 -15.38 -12.54
CA LEU A 197 -15.83 -15.29 -11.29
C LEU A 197 -15.60 -16.52 -10.41
N ALA A 198 -15.45 -16.33 -9.10
CA ALA A 198 -15.42 -17.40 -8.11
C ALA A 198 -16.25 -17.01 -6.87
N PRO A 199 -16.70 -17.96 -6.04
CA PRO A 199 -17.32 -17.62 -4.76
C PRO A 199 -16.41 -16.72 -3.92
N CYS A 200 -16.93 -15.60 -3.41
CA CYS A 200 -16.17 -14.70 -2.57
C CYS A 200 -15.73 -15.41 -1.28
N THR A 201 -14.43 -15.40 -1.00
CA THR A 201 -13.89 -15.89 0.29
C THR A 201 -13.38 -14.73 1.16
N SER A 202 -13.67 -14.74 2.46
CA SER A 202 -13.12 -13.76 3.42
C SER A 202 -12.06 -14.35 4.35
N ASN A 203 -11.81 -15.65 4.25
CA ASN A 203 -10.86 -16.36 5.11
C ASN A 203 -9.43 -16.25 4.55
N SER A 204 -8.61 -15.41 5.18
CA SER A 204 -7.20 -15.15 4.83
C SER A 204 -6.30 -16.39 4.85
N GLY A 205 -6.72 -17.48 5.52
CA GLY A 205 -6.00 -18.75 5.53
C GLY A 205 -6.31 -19.68 4.35
N SER A 206 -7.22 -19.32 3.45
CA SER A 206 -7.58 -20.16 2.30
C SER A 206 -6.68 -19.91 1.08
N ALA A 207 -6.36 -20.96 0.32
CA ALA A 207 -5.57 -20.84 -0.91
C ALA A 207 -6.26 -19.97 -1.99
N ALA A 208 -7.58 -19.79 -1.90
CA ALA A 208 -8.37 -18.94 -2.78
C ALA A 208 -8.32 -17.46 -2.40
N PHE A 209 -8.04 -17.14 -1.13
CA PHE A 209 -8.02 -15.76 -0.63
C PHE A 209 -7.14 -14.84 -1.47
N PRO A 210 -5.84 -15.10 -1.72
CA PRO A 210 -5.01 -14.16 -2.48
C PRO A 210 -5.44 -13.99 -3.93
N LEU A 211 -6.26 -14.89 -4.50
CA LEU A 211 -6.60 -14.88 -5.93
C LEU A 211 -7.73 -13.91 -6.30
N GLN A 212 -8.46 -13.40 -5.33
CA GLN A 212 -9.63 -12.52 -5.52
C GLN A 212 -9.52 -11.19 -4.75
N HIS A 213 -8.38 -10.98 -4.09
CA HIS A 213 -8.05 -9.75 -3.38
C HIS A 213 -6.97 -9.02 -4.18
N TRP A 214 -7.37 -7.94 -4.84
CA TRP A 214 -6.55 -7.21 -5.79
C TRP A 214 -5.87 -6.01 -5.13
N GLN A 215 -4.71 -5.62 -5.63
CA GLN A 215 -3.93 -4.48 -5.14
C GLN A 215 -3.59 -3.51 -6.29
N ASP A 216 -3.42 -2.22 -5.96
CA ASP A 216 -2.79 -1.21 -6.81
C ASP A 216 -1.76 -0.39 -5.99
N PRO A 217 -0.55 -0.94 -5.74
CA PRO A 217 0.41 -0.31 -4.86
C PRO A 217 0.97 1.03 -5.39
N SER A 218 0.88 1.26 -6.70
CA SER A 218 1.41 2.45 -7.38
C SER A 218 0.34 3.50 -7.72
N ALA A 219 -0.94 3.22 -7.43
CA ALA A 219 -2.07 4.07 -7.82
C ALA A 219 -2.12 4.39 -9.32
N VAL A 220 -1.63 3.46 -10.17
CA VAL A 220 -1.58 3.62 -11.64
C VAL A 220 -2.70 2.87 -12.36
N GLY A 221 -3.59 2.21 -11.60
CA GLY A 221 -4.71 1.45 -12.10
C GLY A 221 -4.40 -0.02 -12.39
N HIS A 222 -3.41 -0.62 -11.74
CA HIS A 222 -3.15 -2.06 -11.89
C HIS A 222 -4.11 -2.89 -11.03
N LEU A 223 -4.56 -4.02 -11.58
CA LEU A 223 -5.22 -5.07 -10.80
C LEU A 223 -4.20 -6.19 -10.55
N MET A 224 -3.53 -6.12 -9.41
CA MET A 224 -2.37 -6.98 -9.09
C MET A 224 -2.73 -8.09 -8.11
N ILE A 225 -2.16 -9.28 -8.31
CA ILE A 225 -2.02 -10.30 -7.26
C ILE A 225 -0.54 -10.37 -6.86
N PRO A 226 -0.21 -10.25 -5.56
CA PRO A 226 1.16 -10.43 -5.09
C PRO A 226 1.54 -11.91 -5.19
N THR A 227 2.61 -12.23 -5.93
CA THR A 227 3.24 -13.56 -5.86
C THR A 227 4.67 -13.42 -5.33
N PRO A 228 5.23 -14.46 -4.65
CA PRO A 228 6.55 -14.37 -4.04
C PRO A 228 7.70 -14.10 -5.03
N THR A 229 7.52 -14.44 -6.31
CA THR A 229 8.61 -14.42 -7.31
C THR A 229 8.45 -13.34 -8.37
N GLN A 230 7.22 -12.89 -8.67
CA GLN A 230 6.93 -11.84 -9.65
C GLN A 230 5.54 -11.24 -9.45
N GLN A 231 5.35 -9.95 -9.69
CA GLN A 231 4.01 -9.35 -9.64
C GLN A 231 3.25 -9.70 -10.92
N LEU A 232 2.01 -10.15 -10.77
CA LEU A 232 1.13 -10.48 -11.89
C LEU A 232 -0.06 -9.50 -11.94
N CYS A 233 -0.32 -8.97 -13.13
CA CYS A 233 -1.33 -7.95 -13.40
C CYS A 233 -2.36 -8.49 -14.40
N VAL A 234 -3.62 -8.08 -14.24
CA VAL A 234 -4.69 -8.40 -15.20
C VAL A 234 -4.47 -7.66 -16.52
N ALA A 235 -4.46 -8.39 -17.63
CA ALA A 235 -4.36 -7.85 -18.98
C ALA A 235 -5.23 -8.65 -19.98
N PRO A 236 -5.66 -8.05 -21.09
CA PRO A 236 -6.16 -8.80 -22.24
C PRO A 236 -5.12 -9.80 -22.75
N LEU A 237 -5.56 -11.01 -23.12
CA LEU A 237 -4.70 -12.05 -23.68
C LEU A 237 -3.95 -11.54 -24.91
N GLY A 238 -2.62 -11.62 -24.87
CA GLY A 238 -1.75 -11.09 -25.93
C GLY A 238 -1.71 -9.56 -26.00
N SER A 239 -2.23 -8.86 -24.99
CA SER A 239 -2.31 -7.39 -24.93
C SER A 239 -3.02 -6.76 -26.13
N THR A 240 -4.01 -7.48 -26.69
CA THR A 240 -4.79 -7.01 -27.84
C THR A 240 -5.96 -6.14 -27.38
N ALA A 241 -6.25 -5.11 -28.18
CA ALA A 241 -7.32 -4.14 -27.96
C ALA A 241 -8.68 -4.59 -28.54
N ALA A 242 -8.84 -5.87 -28.87
CA ALA A 242 -10.04 -6.36 -29.54
C ALA A 242 -11.12 -6.72 -28.51
N SER A 243 -12.31 -6.13 -28.65
CA SER A 243 -13.47 -6.50 -27.83
C SER A 243 -13.75 -8.01 -27.92
N GLY A 244 -14.03 -8.63 -26.77
CA GLY A 244 -14.17 -10.08 -26.59
C GLY A 244 -12.89 -10.78 -26.14
N THR A 245 -11.76 -10.08 -26.11
CA THR A 245 -10.49 -10.66 -25.64
C THR A 245 -10.57 -11.01 -24.16
N LYS A 246 -10.25 -12.27 -23.82
CA LYS A 246 -10.27 -12.76 -22.43
C LYS A 246 -9.16 -12.15 -21.61
N LEU A 247 -9.44 -11.95 -20.32
CA LEU A 247 -8.48 -11.46 -19.36
C LEU A 247 -7.67 -12.57 -18.72
N VAL A 248 -6.38 -12.33 -18.60
CA VAL A 248 -5.39 -13.26 -18.03
C VAL A 248 -4.42 -12.51 -17.13
N LEU A 249 -3.70 -13.25 -16.29
CA LEU A 249 -2.54 -12.73 -15.58
C LEU A 249 -1.31 -12.64 -16.48
N GLN A 250 -0.66 -11.47 -16.51
CA GLN A 250 0.62 -11.21 -17.18
C GLN A 250 1.63 -10.66 -16.17
N VAL A 251 2.92 -10.72 -16.49
CA VAL A 251 3.95 -10.03 -15.68
C VAL A 251 3.64 -8.53 -15.68
N CYS A 252 3.58 -7.92 -14.49
CA CYS A 252 3.31 -6.49 -14.37
C CYS A 252 4.39 -5.67 -15.08
N ASP A 253 3.99 -4.70 -15.89
CA ASP A 253 4.88 -3.75 -16.53
C ASP A 253 4.38 -2.32 -16.30
N ALA A 254 5.31 -1.38 -16.08
CA ALA A 254 4.94 -0.03 -15.67
C ALA A 254 4.48 0.87 -16.84
N GLN A 255 4.62 0.43 -18.09
CA GLN A 255 4.50 1.32 -19.26
C GLN A 255 3.35 0.95 -20.22
N SER A 256 2.78 -0.25 -20.11
CA SER A 256 1.72 -0.71 -20.98
C SER A 256 0.36 -0.22 -20.50
N ASN A 257 -0.40 0.35 -21.44
CA ASN A 257 -1.82 0.62 -21.20
C ASN A 257 -2.64 -0.66 -21.09
N ALA A 258 -2.12 -1.83 -21.49
CA ALA A 258 -2.84 -3.10 -21.46
C ALA A 258 -3.14 -3.61 -20.05
N GLN A 259 -2.43 -3.11 -19.04
CA GLN A 259 -2.57 -3.55 -17.65
C GLN A 259 -3.23 -2.50 -16.76
N ARG A 260 -3.55 -1.33 -17.33
CA ARG A 260 -4.11 -0.20 -16.60
C ARG A 260 -5.62 -0.16 -16.75
N TRP A 261 -6.29 0.10 -15.64
CA TRP A 261 -7.73 0.08 -15.50
C TRP A 261 -8.18 1.36 -14.80
N GLY A 262 -9.11 2.08 -15.43
CA GLY A 262 -9.79 3.23 -14.87
C GLY A 262 -11.15 2.86 -14.27
N HIS A 263 -11.79 3.81 -13.60
CA HIS A 263 -13.15 3.65 -13.09
C HIS A 263 -14.05 4.76 -13.61
N HIS A 264 -15.25 4.41 -14.07
CA HIS A 264 -16.26 5.36 -14.52
C HIS A 264 -17.64 4.86 -14.12
N THR A 265 -18.34 5.60 -13.25
CA THR A 265 -19.75 5.35 -12.90
C THR A 265 -20.11 3.90 -12.50
N GLY A 266 -19.19 3.16 -11.87
CA GLY A 266 -19.39 1.75 -11.48
C GLY A 266 -18.86 0.74 -12.49
N ASN A 267 -18.37 1.18 -13.64
CA ASN A 267 -17.66 0.37 -14.63
C ASN A 267 -16.14 0.47 -14.41
N ILE A 268 -15.44 -0.61 -14.77
CA ILE A 268 -13.97 -0.66 -14.79
C ILE A 268 -13.55 -0.60 -16.26
N VAL A 269 -12.83 0.45 -16.64
CA VAL A 269 -12.54 0.82 -18.04
C VAL A 269 -11.11 0.44 -18.38
N SER A 270 -10.89 -0.25 -19.50
CA SER A 270 -9.54 -0.58 -19.96
C SER A 270 -8.82 0.69 -20.43
N ALA A 271 -7.57 0.91 -20.03
CA ALA A 271 -6.77 2.01 -20.58
C ALA A 271 -6.20 1.69 -21.97
N LEU A 272 -6.23 0.41 -22.39
CA LEU A 272 -5.78 -0.03 -23.71
C LEU A 272 -6.68 0.51 -24.83
N THR A 273 -7.94 0.74 -24.51
CA THR A 273 -8.97 1.21 -25.44
C THR A 273 -9.87 2.22 -24.73
N ALA A 274 -10.18 3.35 -25.34
CA ALA A 274 -11.10 4.32 -24.72
C ALA A 274 -12.57 3.83 -24.63
N HIS A 275 -12.88 2.64 -25.16
CA HIS A 275 -14.25 2.18 -25.38
C HIS A 275 -14.58 0.82 -24.78
N ASP A 276 -13.62 0.03 -24.28
CA ASP A 276 -13.91 -1.27 -23.68
C ASP A 276 -13.81 -1.24 -22.14
N CYS A 277 -14.70 -1.99 -21.53
CA CYS A 277 -14.86 -2.17 -20.09
C CYS A 277 -14.62 -3.64 -19.71
N LEU A 278 -14.31 -3.86 -18.43
CA LEU A 278 -14.37 -5.18 -17.80
C LEU A 278 -15.80 -5.73 -17.92
N ASP A 279 -15.91 -6.92 -18.50
CA ASP A 279 -17.18 -7.51 -18.91
C ASP A 279 -17.26 -8.99 -18.54
N LEU A 280 -18.42 -9.42 -18.03
CA LEU A 280 -18.73 -10.84 -17.91
C LEU A 280 -19.07 -11.41 -19.28
N THR A 281 -18.28 -12.41 -19.69
CA THR A 281 -18.53 -13.15 -20.92
C THR A 281 -19.98 -13.64 -21.00
N ASP A 282 -20.63 -13.36 -22.12
CA ASP A 282 -22.04 -13.69 -22.41
C ASP A 282 -23.04 -13.16 -21.36
N GLY A 283 -22.64 -12.21 -20.51
CA GLY A 283 -23.48 -11.70 -19.43
C GLY A 283 -23.74 -12.67 -18.28
N LYS A 284 -22.95 -13.75 -18.15
CA LYS A 284 -23.24 -14.84 -17.20
C LYS A 284 -22.63 -14.59 -15.81
N ALA A 285 -23.44 -14.23 -14.83
CA ALA A 285 -23.00 -14.07 -13.44
C ALA A 285 -22.99 -15.40 -12.65
N VAL A 286 -22.18 -16.37 -13.08
CA VAL A 286 -21.99 -17.67 -12.42
C VAL A 286 -20.52 -17.97 -12.17
N ALA A 287 -20.21 -18.80 -11.16
CA ALA A 287 -18.84 -19.20 -10.88
C ALA A 287 -18.20 -19.90 -12.09
N GLY A 288 -16.95 -19.56 -12.38
CA GLY A 288 -16.20 -20.01 -13.54
C GLY A 288 -16.38 -19.16 -14.81
N THR A 289 -17.30 -18.18 -14.83
CA THR A 289 -17.44 -17.30 -16.00
C THR A 289 -16.15 -16.51 -16.24
N PRO A 290 -15.55 -16.58 -17.44
CA PRO A 290 -14.38 -15.77 -17.78
C PRO A 290 -14.72 -14.28 -17.91
N LEU A 291 -13.76 -13.45 -17.53
CA LEU A 291 -13.81 -12.02 -17.78
C LEU A 291 -13.19 -11.69 -19.13
N GLN A 292 -13.69 -10.63 -19.77
CA GLN A 292 -13.18 -10.12 -21.03
C GLN A 292 -13.19 -8.59 -21.03
N ILE A 293 -12.53 -7.98 -22.02
CA ILE A 293 -12.86 -6.61 -22.42
C ILE A 293 -14.02 -6.64 -23.41
N TRP A 294 -14.95 -5.70 -23.28
CA TRP A 294 -16.03 -5.50 -24.27
C TRP A 294 -16.48 -4.05 -24.27
N GLY A 295 -17.07 -3.59 -25.39
CA GLY A 295 -17.55 -2.22 -25.51
C GLY A 295 -18.39 -1.78 -24.31
N CYS A 296 -18.04 -0.64 -23.72
CA CYS A 296 -18.68 -0.09 -22.54
C CYS A 296 -20.15 0.28 -22.83
N GLY A 297 -21.09 -0.29 -22.06
CA GLY A 297 -22.53 -0.13 -22.31
C GLY A 297 -23.07 1.30 -22.23
N PHE A 298 -22.40 2.19 -21.49
CA PHE A 298 -22.80 3.59 -21.39
C PHE A 298 -22.57 4.41 -22.66
N PHE A 299 -21.79 3.93 -23.64
CA PHE A 299 -21.75 4.54 -24.98
C PHE A 299 -22.94 4.14 -25.87
N GLY A 300 -23.70 3.11 -25.48
CA GLY A 300 -24.81 2.54 -26.27
C GLY A 300 -26.21 2.72 -25.67
N GLY A 301 -26.33 3.27 -24.45
CA GLY A 301 -27.63 3.48 -23.80
C GLY A 301 -28.37 2.21 -23.35
N VAL A 302 -27.65 1.08 -23.24
CA VAL A 302 -28.20 -0.19 -22.77
C VAL A 302 -27.68 -0.44 -21.36
N ASP A 303 -28.59 -0.60 -20.39
CA ASP A 303 -28.26 -1.03 -19.04
C ASP A 303 -27.60 -2.41 -19.11
N ASN A 304 -26.30 -2.46 -18.83
CA ASN A 304 -25.51 -3.68 -18.97
C ASN A 304 -25.02 -4.13 -17.60
N THR A 305 -25.93 -4.73 -16.86
CA THR A 305 -25.68 -5.35 -15.55
C THR A 305 -24.48 -6.31 -15.49
N ASN A 306 -23.91 -6.70 -16.64
CA ASN A 306 -22.72 -7.52 -16.78
C ASN A 306 -21.37 -6.76 -16.87
N GLN A 307 -21.39 -5.43 -16.82
CA GLN A 307 -20.20 -4.57 -16.72
C GLN A 307 -20.23 -3.66 -15.49
N ASP A 308 -21.15 -3.93 -14.58
CA ASP A 308 -21.47 -3.09 -13.44
C ASP A 308 -20.90 -3.73 -12.17
N TRP A 309 -19.95 -3.06 -11.54
CA TRP A 309 -19.10 -3.63 -10.50
C TRP A 309 -19.27 -2.92 -9.16
N VAL A 310 -19.12 -3.70 -8.10
CA VAL A 310 -18.91 -3.22 -6.73
C VAL A 310 -17.45 -3.46 -6.41
N VAL A 311 -16.74 -2.38 -6.10
CA VAL A 311 -15.40 -2.43 -5.52
C VAL A 311 -15.55 -2.25 -4.02
N SER A 312 -14.99 -3.16 -3.23
CA SER A 312 -15.08 -3.12 -1.77
C SER A 312 -13.70 -3.28 -1.16
N ASP A 313 -13.29 -2.30 -0.35
CA ASP A 313 -12.07 -2.38 0.46
C ASP A 313 -12.19 -3.57 1.43
N THR A 314 -11.14 -4.38 1.52
CA THR A 314 -10.98 -5.46 2.51
C THR A 314 -9.84 -5.08 3.46
N PHE A 315 -10.15 -5.08 4.77
CA PHE A 315 -9.21 -4.73 5.84
C PHE A 315 -8.20 -5.84 6.11
#